data_AF-A0A9P1C0M0-F1
#
_entry.id   AF-A0A9P1C0M0-F1
#
_cell.length_a   1.000
_cell.length_b   1.000
_cell.length_c   1.000
_cell.angle_alpha   90.00
_cell.angle_beta   90.00
_cell.angle_gamma   90.00
#
_symmetry.space_group_name_H-M   'P 1'
#
loop_
_entity.id
_entity.type
_entity.pdbx_description
1 polymer ?
#
loop_
_entity_poly.entity_id
_entity_poly.type
_entity_poly.pdbx_seq_one_letter_code
_entity_poly.pdbx_strand_id
1 'polypeptide(L)'
;MGCVQRDKDVGSVGSVGLDSWERPLWRETRVVCGVDEAGRGPLAGPVVAAAFAVLSPDSEVLELLSRVNDSKQLAEQQREELYQELTDEKFLHRTVWAVAESSAADIDACNILQASLSAMARAVEALKVPDQELHVLVDGCNRPPELLADGEKWTRMSQRDIEAAKNQRKLSQFFSKKSKSEKSELGEMETDDMKDMKDVDVKHVKRCRPKKVDAVIEGDGRVPSISAASIIAKVHRDRLMEGLDKEYPAYGFKAHKGYGTEAHMQAIREHGVCIEHRKSFAPIRQALEKQSDISAFGAATNATSATSSKPKKTPSKGTKKTGLKAKG
;
A
#
# COMPACT_ATOMS: atom_id res chain seq x y z
N MET A 1 22.76 -48.31 32.97
CA MET A 1 23.16 -46.94 33.37
C MET A 1 23.59 -46.21 32.13
N GLY A 2 22.75 -45.30 31.65
CA GLY A 2 23.01 -44.51 30.43
C GLY A 2 23.97 -43.36 30.71
N CYS A 3 24.93 -43.15 29.81
CA CYS A 3 25.79 -41.98 29.81
C CYS A 3 25.28 -41.04 28.70
N VAL A 4 24.73 -39.90 29.14
CA VAL A 4 24.18 -38.83 28.31
C VAL A 4 25.32 -38.18 27.54
N GLN A 5 25.29 -38.30 26.21
CA GLN A 5 26.11 -37.47 25.33
C GLN A 5 25.53 -36.06 25.32
N ARG A 6 26.36 -35.11 25.77
CA ARG A 6 26.06 -33.68 25.75
C ARG A 6 26.09 -33.20 24.30
N ASP A 7 24.94 -32.73 23.83
CA ASP A 7 24.82 -32.03 22.56
C ASP A 7 25.66 -30.76 22.57
N LYS A 8 26.26 -30.51 21.41
CA LYS A 8 27.19 -29.43 21.13
C LYS A 8 26.40 -28.12 20.99
N ASP A 9 26.89 -27.08 21.65
CA ASP A 9 26.47 -25.69 21.48
C ASP A 9 26.47 -25.30 19.99
N VAL A 10 25.28 -25.12 19.43
CA VAL A 10 25.06 -24.43 18.16
C VAL A 10 24.88 -22.94 18.49
N GLY A 11 25.73 -22.11 17.88
CA GLY A 11 25.85 -20.68 18.16
C GLY A 11 24.52 -19.92 18.09
N SER A 12 24.20 -19.27 19.21
CA SER A 12 23.12 -18.31 19.39
C SER A 12 23.38 -17.03 18.58
N VAL A 13 22.81 -16.95 17.38
CA VAL A 13 22.63 -15.69 16.65
C VAL A 13 21.24 -15.72 16.00
N GLY A 14 20.28 -14.95 16.55
CA GLY A 14 19.00 -14.67 15.89
C GLY A 14 17.69 -14.92 16.68
N SER A 15 17.67 -14.88 18.02
CA SER A 15 16.47 -15.16 18.83
C SER A 15 15.52 -13.98 19.09
N VAL A 16 15.88 -12.75 18.68
CA VAL A 16 15.24 -11.53 19.23
C VAL A 16 13.81 -11.31 18.72
N GLY A 17 13.46 -11.76 17.52
CA GLY A 17 12.12 -11.59 16.95
C GLY A 17 11.12 -12.65 17.43
N LEU A 18 11.36 -13.91 17.07
CA LEU A 18 10.50 -15.07 17.40
C LEU A 18 10.20 -15.16 18.90
N ASP A 19 11.22 -15.03 19.75
CA ASP A 19 11.06 -15.25 21.19
C ASP A 19 10.34 -14.09 21.89
N SER A 20 10.46 -12.88 21.34
CA SER A 20 9.85 -11.68 21.93
C SER A 20 8.40 -11.48 21.52
N TRP A 21 8.01 -11.98 20.34
CA TRP A 21 6.68 -11.73 19.77
C TRP A 21 5.87 -13.00 19.57
N GLU A 22 6.30 -13.89 18.69
CA GLU A 22 5.43 -14.95 18.19
C GLU A 22 5.32 -16.14 19.16
N ARG A 23 6.43 -16.54 19.80
CA ARG A 23 6.41 -17.67 20.75
C ARG A 23 5.51 -17.45 21.97
N PRO A 24 5.50 -16.28 22.62
CA PRO A 24 4.53 -16.00 23.67
C PRO A 24 3.09 -16.11 23.17
N LEU A 25 2.81 -15.54 21.99
CA LEU A 25 1.46 -15.54 21.42
C LEU A 25 0.99 -16.95 21.06
N TRP A 26 1.84 -17.83 20.52
CA TRP A 26 1.46 -19.24 20.28
C TRP A 26 1.12 -20.04 21.54
N ARG A 27 1.45 -19.54 22.75
CA ARG A 27 0.98 -20.13 24.02
C ARG A 27 -0.43 -19.67 24.40
N GLU A 28 -0.85 -18.51 23.91
CA GLU A 28 -2.12 -17.86 24.25
C GLU A 28 -3.19 -17.99 23.15
N THR A 29 -2.74 -18.15 21.91
CA THR A 29 -3.55 -18.30 20.72
C THR A 29 -2.98 -19.39 19.82
N ARG A 30 -3.81 -19.99 18.98
CA ARG A 30 -3.35 -21.05 18.07
C ARG A 30 -2.67 -20.48 16.83
N VAL A 31 -3.18 -19.35 16.31
CA VAL A 31 -2.71 -18.75 15.06
C VAL A 31 -2.23 -17.33 15.29
N VAL A 32 -1.00 -17.06 14.83
CA VAL A 32 -0.42 -15.71 14.78
C VAL A 32 -0.29 -15.29 13.33
N CYS A 33 -0.78 -14.11 13.01
CA CYS A 33 -0.76 -13.54 11.66
C CYS A 33 -0.04 -12.19 11.66
N GLY A 34 0.94 -12.05 10.79
CA GLY A 34 1.56 -10.77 10.46
C GLY A 34 0.91 -10.16 9.22
N VAL A 35 0.79 -8.84 9.21
CA VAL A 35 0.16 -8.08 8.13
C VAL A 35 0.99 -6.84 7.82
N ASP A 36 1.24 -6.60 6.54
CA ASP A 36 1.99 -5.44 6.05
C ASP A 36 1.50 -5.03 4.65
N GLU A 37 1.85 -3.81 4.22
CA GLU A 37 1.49 -3.24 2.93
C GLU A 37 2.67 -2.70 2.12
N ALA A 38 2.55 -2.80 0.80
CA ALA A 38 3.45 -2.18 -0.16
C ALA A 38 2.69 -1.16 -1.02
N GLY A 39 3.34 -0.02 -1.30
CA GLY A 39 2.85 0.92 -2.32
C GLY A 39 2.09 2.13 -1.82
N ARG A 40 2.36 2.65 -0.62
CA ARG A 40 1.69 3.87 -0.16
C ARG A 40 2.16 5.16 -0.80
N GLY A 41 3.46 5.26 -1.09
CA GLY A 41 4.09 6.46 -1.65
C GLY A 41 3.98 6.68 -3.17
N PRO A 42 3.91 5.64 -4.03
CA PRO A 42 3.81 5.80 -5.48
C PRO A 42 2.69 6.72 -5.96
N LEU A 43 2.90 7.37 -7.10
CA LEU A 43 1.90 8.20 -7.77
C LEU A 43 0.91 7.36 -8.59
N ALA A 44 1.26 6.12 -8.91
CA ALA A 44 0.46 5.22 -9.73
C ALA A 44 0.47 3.77 -9.21
N GLY A 45 -0.55 3.02 -9.62
CA GLY A 45 -0.80 1.64 -9.26
C GLY A 45 -1.42 1.46 -7.88
N PRO A 46 -1.72 0.21 -7.49
CA PRO A 46 -2.44 -0.08 -6.25
C PRO A 46 -1.54 0.05 -5.01
N VAL A 47 -2.18 0.09 -3.85
CA VAL A 47 -1.58 -0.37 -2.59
C VAL A 47 -1.97 -1.84 -2.42
N VAL A 48 -0.99 -2.68 -2.08
CA VAL A 48 -1.16 -4.12 -1.90
C VAL A 48 -0.85 -4.44 -0.45
N ALA A 49 -1.76 -5.11 0.24
CA ALA A 49 -1.50 -5.67 1.55
C ALA A 49 -1.39 -7.20 1.44
N ALA A 50 -0.58 -7.78 2.32
CA ALA A 50 -0.51 -9.22 2.49
C ALA A 50 -0.71 -9.58 3.95
N ALA A 51 -1.27 -10.76 4.18
CA ALA A 51 -1.37 -11.39 5.49
C ALA A 51 -0.66 -12.74 5.42
N PHE A 52 0.17 -13.05 6.41
CA PHE A 52 0.86 -14.33 6.55
C PHE A 52 0.61 -14.88 7.95
N ALA A 53 -0.03 -16.04 8.03
CA ALA A 53 -0.42 -16.68 9.28
C ALA A 53 0.27 -18.03 9.46
N VAL A 54 0.78 -18.23 10.68
CA VAL A 54 1.40 -19.48 11.12
C VAL A 54 0.39 -20.26 11.94
N LEU A 55 -0.02 -21.41 11.41
CA LEU A 55 -0.99 -22.33 12.02
C LEU A 55 -0.31 -23.36 12.92
N SER A 56 0.90 -23.78 12.55
CA SER A 56 1.70 -24.76 13.29
C SER A 56 3.20 -24.46 13.12
N PRO A 57 3.87 -23.92 14.15
CA PRO A 57 5.27 -23.49 14.08
C PRO A 57 6.26 -24.65 14.32
N ASP A 58 6.37 -25.57 13.36
CA ASP A 58 7.37 -26.63 13.41
C ASP A 58 8.79 -26.14 13.04
N SER A 59 9.78 -27.03 13.08
CA SER A 59 11.18 -26.67 12.84
C SER A 59 11.43 -26.05 11.47
N GLU A 60 10.77 -26.52 10.41
CA GLU A 60 10.95 -25.98 9.06
C GLU A 60 10.31 -24.60 8.91
N VAL A 61 9.12 -24.39 9.49
CA VAL A 61 8.48 -23.07 9.52
C VAL A 61 9.33 -22.08 10.32
N LEU A 62 9.88 -22.50 11.45
CA LEU A 62 10.76 -21.63 12.26
C LEU A 62 12.06 -21.28 11.51
N GLU A 63 12.63 -22.20 10.76
CA GLU A 63 13.78 -21.94 9.89
C GLU A 63 13.45 -20.96 8.77
N LEU A 64 12.30 -21.13 8.10
CA LEU A 64 11.79 -20.15 7.12
C LEU A 64 11.64 -18.75 7.73
N LEU A 65 10.99 -18.65 8.89
CA LEU A 65 10.76 -17.38 9.58
C LEU A 65 12.06 -16.69 10.03
N SER A 66 13.09 -17.46 10.36
CA SER A 66 14.40 -16.88 10.72
C SER A 66 15.08 -16.16 9.55
N ARG A 67 14.80 -16.58 8.30
CA ARG A 67 15.42 -16.02 7.08
C ARG A 67 14.72 -14.76 6.57
N VAL A 68 13.44 -14.55 6.88
CA VAL A 68 12.68 -13.39 6.41
C VAL A 68 12.91 -12.12 7.24
N ASN A 69 13.45 -12.23 8.46
CA ASN A 69 13.53 -11.12 9.42
C ASN A 69 14.53 -10.00 9.05
N ASP A 70 15.43 -10.20 8.07
CA ASP A 70 16.39 -9.18 7.58
C ASP A 70 16.01 -8.63 6.19
N SER A 71 14.70 -8.56 5.89
CA SER A 71 14.20 -8.33 4.52
C SER A 71 14.54 -6.96 3.92
N LYS A 72 14.83 -5.94 4.74
CA LYS A 72 15.14 -4.56 4.29
C LYS A 72 16.45 -4.45 3.51
N GLN A 73 17.34 -5.42 3.65
CA GLN A 73 18.63 -5.46 2.95
C GLN A 73 18.64 -6.47 1.79
N LEU A 74 17.54 -7.19 1.57
CA LEU A 74 17.49 -8.21 0.53
C LEU A 74 17.47 -7.59 -0.87
N ALA A 75 18.24 -8.20 -1.76
CA ALA A 75 18.14 -7.95 -3.19
C ALA A 75 16.78 -8.43 -3.72
N GLU A 76 16.37 -7.90 -4.88
CA GLU A 76 15.12 -8.28 -5.56
C GLU A 76 15.06 -9.80 -5.82
N GLN A 77 16.15 -10.40 -6.27
CA GLN A 77 16.25 -11.84 -6.47
C GLN A 77 16.03 -12.64 -5.18
N GLN A 78 16.64 -12.22 -4.06
CA GLN A 78 16.47 -12.90 -2.77
C GLN A 78 15.04 -12.79 -2.24
N ARG A 79 14.38 -11.65 -2.46
CA ARG A 79 12.95 -11.49 -2.15
C ARG A 79 12.09 -12.43 -2.98
N GLU A 80 12.43 -12.63 -4.25
CA GLU A 80 11.71 -13.56 -5.12
C GLU A 80 11.89 -15.02 -4.70
N GLU A 81 13.10 -15.42 -4.32
CA GLU A 81 13.38 -16.76 -3.76
C GLU A 81 12.58 -16.98 -2.46
N LEU A 82 12.61 -16.02 -1.53
CA LEU A 82 11.82 -16.11 -0.29
C LEU A 82 10.32 -16.09 -0.56
N TYR A 83 9.83 -15.33 -1.54
CA TYR A 83 8.43 -15.36 -1.93
C TYR A 83 8.01 -16.76 -2.37
N GLN A 84 8.81 -17.42 -3.20
CA GLN A 84 8.54 -18.79 -3.65
C GLN A 84 8.46 -19.74 -2.46
N GLU A 85 9.39 -19.63 -1.51
CA GLU A 85 9.37 -20.48 -0.31
C GLU A 85 8.20 -20.20 0.63
N LEU A 86 7.87 -18.92 0.86
CA LEU A 86 6.74 -18.50 1.69
C LEU A 86 5.38 -18.96 1.13
N THR A 87 5.31 -19.12 -0.19
CA THR A 87 4.09 -19.52 -0.91
C THR A 87 4.08 -20.98 -1.35
N ASP A 88 5.09 -21.76 -0.95
CA ASP A 88 5.28 -23.16 -1.31
C ASP A 88 4.22 -24.07 -0.67
N GLU A 89 3.63 -24.95 -1.47
CA GLU A 89 2.62 -25.93 -1.05
C GLU A 89 3.14 -26.90 0.03
N LYS A 90 4.46 -27.08 0.17
CA LYS A 90 5.03 -27.90 1.24
C LYS A 90 4.64 -27.38 2.64
N PHE A 91 4.33 -26.10 2.79
CA PHE A 91 3.89 -25.51 4.06
C PHE A 91 2.36 -25.49 4.23
N LEU A 92 1.61 -26.08 3.29
CA LEU A 92 0.16 -26.22 3.40
C LEU A 92 -0.22 -26.86 4.75
N HIS A 93 -1.27 -26.33 5.38
CA HIS A 93 -1.73 -26.67 6.74
C HIS A 93 -0.82 -26.23 7.89
N ARG A 94 0.40 -25.74 7.62
CA ARG A 94 1.32 -25.18 8.62
C ARG A 94 1.35 -23.66 8.58
N THR A 95 1.24 -23.09 7.38
CA THR A 95 1.09 -21.67 7.12
C THR A 95 -0.05 -21.42 6.14
N VAL A 96 -0.57 -20.19 6.14
CA VAL A 96 -1.53 -19.70 5.15
C VAL A 96 -1.24 -18.24 4.90
N TRP A 97 -1.42 -17.80 3.67
CA TRP A 97 -1.19 -16.42 3.27
C TRP A 97 -2.27 -15.95 2.31
N ALA A 98 -2.43 -14.63 2.23
CA ALA A 98 -3.34 -14.00 1.30
C ALA A 98 -2.86 -12.59 0.95
N VAL A 99 -3.33 -12.09 -0.19
CA VAL A 99 -3.11 -10.71 -0.65
C VAL A 99 -4.43 -10.03 -0.93
N ALA A 100 -4.45 -8.72 -0.75
CA ALA A 100 -5.56 -7.87 -1.17
C ALA A 100 -5.05 -6.53 -1.68
N GLU A 101 -5.74 -5.98 -2.67
CA GLU A 101 -5.32 -4.80 -3.40
C GLU A 101 -6.38 -3.71 -3.26
N SER A 102 -5.97 -2.45 -3.10
CA SER A 102 -6.82 -1.28 -3.30
C SER A 102 -6.28 -0.52 -4.51
N SER A 103 -7.11 -0.38 -5.53
CA SER A 103 -6.76 0.27 -6.81
C SER A 103 -6.49 1.77 -6.62
N ALA A 104 -5.92 2.42 -7.65
CA ALA A 104 -5.78 3.88 -7.65
C ALA A 104 -7.14 4.59 -7.46
N ALA A 105 -8.22 4.03 -8.02
CA ALA A 105 -9.58 4.53 -7.85
C ALA A 105 -10.09 4.38 -6.41
N ASP A 106 -9.84 3.24 -5.76
CA ASP A 106 -10.20 3.03 -4.35
C ASP A 106 -9.44 4.01 -3.44
N ILE A 107 -8.16 4.23 -3.72
CA ILE A 107 -7.31 5.21 -3.01
C ILE A 107 -7.88 6.62 -3.16
N ASP A 108 -8.27 7.01 -4.36
CA ASP A 108 -8.85 8.33 -4.62
C ASP A 108 -10.24 8.50 -3.96
N ALA A 109 -11.01 7.42 -3.84
CA ALA A 109 -12.35 7.45 -3.25
C ALA A 109 -12.35 7.64 -1.73
N CYS A 110 -11.34 7.12 -1.01
CA CYS A 110 -11.31 7.18 0.46
C CYS A 110 -10.12 7.91 1.07
N ASN A 111 -8.94 7.89 0.43
CA ASN A 111 -7.59 8.26 0.89
C ASN A 111 -6.65 7.06 1.10
N ILE A 112 -5.34 7.31 1.02
CA ILE A 112 -4.32 6.26 1.09
C ILE A 112 -4.29 5.50 2.43
N LEU A 113 -4.55 6.16 3.56
CA LEU A 113 -4.56 5.49 4.85
C LEU A 113 -5.72 4.49 4.93
N GLN A 114 -6.93 4.93 4.59
CA GLN A 114 -8.12 4.07 4.61
C GLN A 114 -8.01 2.93 3.58
N ALA A 115 -7.53 3.23 2.37
CA ALA A 115 -7.29 2.20 1.35
C ALA A 115 -6.28 1.14 1.79
N SER A 116 -5.23 1.54 2.53
CA SER A 116 -4.23 0.61 3.07
C SER A 116 -4.83 -0.27 4.17
N LEU A 117 -5.52 0.33 5.14
CA LEU A 117 -6.15 -0.40 6.24
C LEU A 117 -7.24 -1.37 5.74
N SER A 118 -8.04 -0.95 4.77
CA SER A 118 -9.05 -1.80 4.12
C SER A 118 -8.40 -2.97 3.36
N ALA A 119 -7.27 -2.74 2.67
CA ALA A 119 -6.54 -3.83 2.02
C ALA A 119 -6.00 -4.84 3.06
N MET A 120 -5.43 -4.36 4.17
CA MET A 120 -4.97 -5.24 5.26
C MET A 120 -6.10 -6.09 5.84
N ALA A 121 -7.26 -5.48 6.13
CA ALA A 121 -8.42 -6.20 6.63
C ALA A 121 -8.87 -7.30 5.65
N ARG A 122 -8.99 -6.96 4.36
CA ARG A 122 -9.37 -7.92 3.32
C ARG A 122 -8.35 -9.05 3.15
N ALA A 123 -7.06 -8.77 3.30
CA ALA A 123 -6.01 -9.80 3.27
C ALA A 123 -6.18 -10.79 4.43
N VAL A 124 -6.43 -10.28 5.65
CA VAL A 124 -6.71 -11.14 6.83
C VAL A 124 -7.99 -11.96 6.64
N GLU A 125 -9.08 -11.34 6.17
CA GLU A 125 -10.35 -12.03 5.89
C GLU A 125 -10.17 -13.17 4.87
N ALA A 126 -9.32 -12.97 3.86
CA ALA A 126 -9.06 -13.95 2.82
C ALA A 126 -8.30 -15.20 3.31
N LEU A 127 -7.64 -15.15 4.48
CA LEU A 127 -6.99 -16.31 5.08
C LEU A 127 -7.99 -17.40 5.49
N LYS A 128 -9.25 -17.03 5.76
CA LYS A 128 -10.32 -17.94 6.21
C LYS A 128 -9.95 -18.75 7.46
N VAL A 129 -9.16 -18.16 8.35
CA VAL A 129 -8.80 -18.74 9.64
C VAL A 129 -9.91 -18.44 10.66
N PRO A 130 -10.24 -19.38 11.58
CA PRO A 130 -11.21 -19.11 12.64
C PRO A 130 -10.80 -17.92 13.53
N ASP A 131 -11.63 -16.88 13.51
CA ASP A 131 -11.54 -15.63 14.28
C ASP A 131 -11.05 -15.80 15.74
N GLN A 132 -11.65 -16.72 16.49
CA GLN A 132 -11.38 -16.92 17.92
C GLN A 132 -9.98 -17.51 18.21
N GLU A 133 -9.30 -18.02 17.18
CA GLU A 133 -7.97 -18.61 17.26
C GLU A 133 -6.88 -17.69 16.68
N LEU A 134 -7.26 -16.52 16.17
CA LEU A 134 -6.40 -15.64 15.39
C LEU A 134 -5.97 -14.40 16.18
N HIS A 135 -4.65 -14.18 16.27
CA HIS A 135 -4.05 -12.93 16.73
C HIS A 135 -3.34 -12.25 15.56
N VAL A 136 -3.72 -11.02 15.27
CA VAL A 136 -3.16 -10.24 14.16
C VAL A 136 -2.17 -9.20 14.67
N LEU A 137 -0.98 -9.17 14.07
CA LEU A 137 0.08 -8.20 14.26
C LEU A 137 0.20 -7.38 12.97
N VAL A 138 -0.08 -6.08 13.05
CA VAL A 138 -0.13 -5.18 11.89
C VAL A 138 1.10 -4.27 11.90
N ASP A 139 1.79 -4.12 10.77
CA ASP A 139 2.88 -3.15 10.67
C ASP A 139 2.39 -1.70 10.86
N GLY A 140 3.20 -0.91 11.56
CA GLY A 140 2.97 0.51 11.78
C GLY A 140 2.25 0.83 13.08
N CYS A 141 1.44 1.90 13.07
CA CYS A 141 0.83 2.49 14.27
C CYS A 141 -0.70 2.55 14.22
N ASN A 142 -1.30 1.97 13.17
CA ASN A 142 -2.74 1.97 12.95
C ASN A 142 -3.23 0.54 12.87
N ARG A 143 -4.44 0.30 13.37
CA ARG A 143 -5.12 -0.99 13.30
C ARG A 143 -6.28 -0.86 12.31
N PRO A 144 -6.49 -1.84 11.42
CA PRO A 144 -7.65 -1.85 10.53
C PRO A 144 -8.96 -1.85 11.33
N PRO A 145 -9.81 -0.81 11.21
CA PRO A 145 -11.06 -0.71 11.98
C PRO A 145 -11.98 -1.92 11.78
N GLU A 146 -11.96 -2.53 10.60
CA GLU A 146 -12.79 -3.67 10.24
C GLU A 146 -12.44 -4.95 11.01
N LEU A 147 -11.22 -5.04 11.56
CA LEU A 147 -10.75 -6.17 12.36
C LEU A 147 -10.92 -5.97 13.88
N LEU A 148 -11.33 -4.77 14.32
CA LEU A 148 -11.47 -4.46 15.73
C LEU A 148 -12.76 -5.05 16.31
N ALA A 149 -12.76 -5.34 17.61
CA ALA A 149 -13.96 -5.80 18.30
C ALA A 149 -15.03 -4.70 18.39
N ASP A 150 -16.30 -5.08 18.58
CA ASP A 150 -17.38 -4.10 18.78
C ASP A 150 -17.08 -3.20 19.99
N GLY A 151 -17.20 -1.89 19.79
CA GLY A 151 -16.92 -0.89 20.82
C GLY A 151 -15.43 -0.67 21.12
N GLU A 152 -14.53 -1.42 20.47
CA GLU A 152 -13.10 -1.14 20.52
C GLU A 152 -12.81 0.14 19.75
N LYS A 153 -12.28 1.14 20.46
CA LYS A 153 -11.98 2.43 19.84
C LYS A 153 -10.81 2.29 18.88
N TRP A 154 -10.96 2.88 17.70
CA TRP A 154 -9.83 3.11 16.81
C TRP A 154 -8.83 4.02 17.51
N THR A 155 -7.66 3.47 17.82
CA THR A 155 -6.56 4.20 18.46
C THR A 155 -5.36 4.12 17.55
N ARG A 156 -5.05 5.24 16.88
CA ARG A 156 -3.68 5.49 16.43
C ARG A 156 -2.79 5.49 17.68
N MET A 157 -1.67 4.77 17.65
CA MET A 157 -0.73 4.82 18.79
C MET A 157 -0.36 6.29 19.08
N SER A 158 -0.31 6.68 20.36
CA SER A 158 -0.02 8.07 20.69
C SER A 158 1.39 8.43 20.25
N GLN A 159 1.67 9.72 20.04
CA GLN A 159 3.00 10.19 19.70
C GLN A 159 4.05 9.73 20.74
N ARG A 160 3.65 9.69 22.03
CA ARG A 160 4.46 9.14 23.13
C ARG A 160 4.76 7.65 22.95
N ASP A 161 3.75 6.85 22.58
CA ASP A 161 3.94 5.41 22.33
C ASP A 161 4.82 5.15 21.11
N ILE A 162 4.67 5.98 20.07
CA ILE A 162 5.50 5.93 18.87
C ILE A 162 6.96 6.22 19.20
N GLU A 163 7.22 7.27 19.98
CA GLU A 163 8.55 7.67 20.42
C GLU A 163 9.18 6.64 21.38
N ALA A 164 8.40 6.07 22.30
CA ALA A 164 8.83 5.01 23.18
C ALA A 164 9.25 3.75 22.41
N ALA A 165 8.44 3.32 21.43
CA ALA A 165 8.75 2.17 20.57
C ALA A 165 10.02 2.40 19.73
N LYS A 166 10.19 3.61 19.18
CA LYS A 166 11.42 4.01 18.46
C LYS A 166 12.65 4.07 19.37
N ASN A 167 12.49 4.47 20.63
CA ASN A 167 13.59 4.56 21.59
C ASN A 167 14.02 3.19 22.14
N GLN A 168 13.12 2.19 22.23
CA GLN A 168 13.48 0.81 22.54
C GLN A 168 14.48 0.24 21.51
N ARG A 169 14.34 0.59 20.23
CA ARG A 169 15.26 0.24 19.14
C ARG A 169 16.67 0.82 19.34
N LYS A 170 16.77 2.06 19.84
CA LYS A 170 18.07 2.67 20.18
C LYS A 170 18.71 1.97 21.37
N LEU A 171 17.94 1.64 22.41
CA LEU A 171 18.46 0.95 23.60
C LEU A 171 18.95 -0.47 23.29
N SER A 172 18.28 -1.23 22.41
CA SER A 172 18.77 -2.54 21.95
C SER A 172 20.03 -2.45 21.07
N GLN A 173 20.24 -1.32 20.37
CA GLN A 173 21.51 -1.02 19.70
C GLN A 173 22.59 -0.45 20.66
N PHE A 174 22.20 0.08 21.82
CA PHE A 174 23.07 0.79 22.78
C PHE A 174 23.43 0.01 24.04
N PHE A 175 23.19 -1.31 24.11
CA PHE A 175 23.76 -2.16 25.17
C PHE A 175 25.29 -2.41 25.02
N SER A 176 26.01 -1.39 24.54
CA SER A 176 27.37 -1.06 24.98
C SER A 176 27.33 0.24 25.81
N LYS A 177 27.31 0.05 27.14
CA LYS A 177 27.67 0.98 28.24
C LYS A 177 26.99 2.37 28.38
N LYS A 178 26.23 2.42 29.49
CA LYS A 178 26.12 3.42 30.58
C LYS A 178 25.80 4.92 30.33
N SER A 179 24.60 5.24 30.84
CA SER A 179 24.22 6.23 31.87
C SER A 179 24.01 7.72 31.56
N LYS A 180 22.72 8.10 31.70
CA LYS A 180 22.07 9.22 32.44
C LYS A 180 22.41 10.68 32.11
N SER A 181 21.38 11.45 31.77
CA SER A 181 20.71 12.43 32.68
C SER A 181 19.40 12.99 32.06
N GLU A 182 18.53 13.52 32.93
CA GLU A 182 17.09 13.81 32.75
C GLU A 182 16.74 15.26 32.35
N LYS A 183 15.41 15.48 32.16
CA LYS A 183 14.58 16.72 32.17
C LYS A 183 14.19 17.24 30.77
N SER A 184 12.99 17.77 30.50
CA SER A 184 11.85 18.25 31.31
C SER A 184 10.56 18.39 30.46
N GLU A 185 9.43 18.34 31.16
CA GLU A 185 8.20 19.15 31.01
C GLU A 185 7.21 18.99 29.84
N LEU A 186 5.95 18.96 30.27
CA LEU A 186 4.69 18.67 29.59
C LEU A 186 4.09 19.93 28.99
N GLY A 187 3.55 19.80 27.78
CA GLY A 187 2.54 20.69 27.23
C GLY A 187 1.48 19.83 26.53
N GLU A 188 0.34 19.64 27.20
CA GLU A 188 -0.84 19.01 26.61
C GLU A 188 -1.52 20.04 25.70
N MET A 189 -1.81 19.66 24.45
CA MET A 189 -2.65 20.45 23.56
C MET A 189 -3.70 19.53 22.91
N GLU A 190 -4.94 20.00 22.97
CA GLU A 190 -6.18 19.28 22.76
C GLU A 190 -6.32 18.67 21.35
N THR A 191 -6.95 17.50 21.30
CA THR A 191 -7.46 16.88 20.07
C THR A 191 -8.89 17.35 19.86
N ASP A 192 -9.09 18.25 18.90
CA ASP A 192 -10.42 18.46 18.32
C ASP A 192 -10.27 18.31 16.81
N ASP A 193 -10.84 17.24 16.28
CA ASP A 193 -11.53 17.21 14.99
C ASP A 193 -11.85 15.75 14.59
N MET A 194 -13.02 15.61 13.95
CA MET A 194 -13.58 14.42 13.30
C MET A 194 -14.58 13.60 14.14
N LYS A 195 -15.68 14.25 14.53
CA LYS A 195 -17.01 13.64 14.40
C LYS A 195 -17.47 13.82 12.96
N ASP A 196 -17.70 12.72 12.26
CA ASP A 196 -18.84 12.52 11.34
C ASP A 196 -18.57 11.30 10.44
N MET A 197 -18.97 10.14 10.94
CA MET A 197 -19.10 8.91 10.16
C MET A 197 -20.58 8.56 10.18
N LYS A 198 -21.30 8.90 9.10
CA LYS A 198 -22.69 8.50 8.92
C LYS A 198 -22.73 7.11 8.29
N ASP A 199 -23.55 6.25 8.88
CA ASP A 199 -23.79 4.87 8.53
C ASP A 199 -24.10 4.69 7.05
N VAL A 200 -23.25 3.91 6.36
CA VAL A 200 -23.59 3.29 5.08
C VAL A 200 -24.15 1.91 5.41
N ASP A 201 -25.42 1.70 5.08
CA ASP A 201 -26.17 0.46 5.29
C ASP A 201 -25.59 -0.67 4.43
N VAL A 202 -24.56 -1.35 4.93
CA VAL A 202 -23.96 -2.54 4.32
C VAL A 202 -24.59 -3.78 4.95
N LYS A 203 -25.47 -4.43 4.17
CA LYS A 203 -26.09 -5.72 4.47
C LYS A 203 -25.07 -6.69 5.09
N HIS A 204 -25.38 -7.18 6.29
CA HIS A 204 -24.66 -8.17 7.13
C HIS A 204 -23.73 -9.16 6.40
N VAL A 205 -22.54 -8.71 5.99
CA VAL A 205 -21.41 -9.61 5.71
C VAL A 205 -20.79 -9.94 7.07
N LYS A 206 -20.67 -11.24 7.39
CA LYS A 206 -19.98 -11.69 8.60
C LYS A 206 -18.50 -11.28 8.49
N ARG A 207 -18.14 -10.17 9.15
CA ARG A 207 -16.76 -9.66 9.20
C ARG A 207 -15.86 -10.58 10.01
N CYS A 208 -14.61 -10.73 9.59
CA CYS A 208 -13.59 -11.41 10.39
C CYS A 208 -13.31 -10.58 11.64
N ARG A 209 -13.34 -11.23 12.81
CA ARG A 209 -13.08 -10.60 14.10
C ARG A 209 -12.03 -11.38 14.88
N PRO A 210 -10.74 -11.17 14.57
CA PRO A 210 -9.66 -11.82 15.29
C PRO A 210 -9.80 -11.65 16.81
N LYS A 211 -9.34 -12.65 17.57
CA LYS A 211 -9.29 -12.60 19.04
C LYS A 211 -8.58 -11.34 19.55
N LYS A 212 -7.52 -10.90 18.84
CA LYS A 212 -6.79 -9.68 19.15
C LYS A 212 -6.10 -9.10 17.92
N VAL A 213 -5.98 -7.77 17.88
CA VAL A 213 -5.26 -7.01 16.85
C VAL A 213 -4.33 -6.00 17.52
N ASP A 214 -3.03 -6.17 17.35
CA ASP A 214 -1.99 -5.25 17.84
C ASP A 214 -1.26 -4.60 16.66
N ALA A 215 -0.97 -3.30 16.78
CA ALA A 215 -0.07 -2.62 15.84
C ALA A 215 1.37 -2.68 16.35
N VAL A 216 2.31 -2.91 15.45
CA VAL A 216 3.74 -3.02 15.74
C VAL A 216 4.52 -2.04 14.87
N ILE A 217 5.09 -1.02 15.50
CA ILE A 217 5.91 -0.03 14.79
C ILE A 217 7.19 -0.68 14.27
N GLU A 218 7.41 -0.56 12.96
CA GLU A 218 8.51 -1.19 12.24
C GLU A 218 8.54 -2.71 12.51
N GLY A 219 7.34 -3.31 12.54
CA GLY A 219 7.11 -4.72 12.77
C GLY A 219 7.77 -5.59 11.71
N ASP A 220 7.85 -5.10 10.47
CA ASP A 220 8.55 -5.76 9.36
C ASP A 220 10.05 -6.02 9.63
N GLY A 221 10.68 -5.31 10.55
CA GLY A 221 12.05 -5.54 11.00
C GLY A 221 12.19 -6.24 12.36
N ARG A 222 11.09 -6.73 12.93
CA ARG A 222 11.02 -7.23 14.32
C ARG A 222 10.22 -8.51 14.49
N VAL A 223 9.19 -8.69 13.68
CA VAL A 223 8.20 -9.76 13.78
C VAL A 223 8.26 -10.57 12.48
N PRO A 224 8.72 -11.82 12.53
CA PRO A 224 8.92 -12.63 11.33
C PRO A 224 7.70 -12.78 10.42
N SER A 225 6.49 -12.98 10.98
CA SER A 225 5.27 -13.03 10.17
C SER A 225 4.94 -11.70 9.48
N ILE A 226 5.24 -10.55 10.11
CA ILE A 226 5.10 -9.23 9.44
C ILE A 226 6.15 -9.12 8.33
N SER A 227 7.40 -9.53 8.59
CA SER A 227 8.45 -9.55 7.56
C SER A 227 8.07 -10.43 6.36
N ALA A 228 7.46 -11.59 6.61
CA ALA A 228 6.93 -12.48 5.58
C ALA A 228 5.82 -11.81 4.76
N ALA A 229 4.85 -11.20 5.42
CA ALA A 229 3.80 -10.43 4.76
C ALA A 229 4.38 -9.28 3.91
N SER A 230 5.39 -8.56 4.42
CA SER A 230 6.09 -7.49 3.71
C SER A 230 6.68 -7.97 2.38
N ILE A 231 7.38 -9.12 2.40
CA ILE A 231 7.95 -9.74 1.20
C ILE A 231 6.85 -10.08 0.20
N ILE A 232 5.77 -10.73 0.65
CA ILE A 232 4.64 -11.11 -0.19
C ILE A 232 4.00 -9.88 -0.84
N ALA A 233 3.68 -8.85 -0.05
CA ALA A 233 3.08 -7.61 -0.55
C ALA A 233 3.99 -6.90 -1.56
N LYS A 234 5.30 -6.81 -1.27
CA LYS A 234 6.28 -6.13 -2.12
C LYS A 234 6.46 -6.83 -3.46
N VAL A 235 6.71 -8.14 -3.44
CA VAL A 235 6.92 -8.95 -4.65
C VAL A 235 5.65 -8.97 -5.50
N HIS A 236 4.48 -9.19 -4.88
CA HIS A 236 3.20 -9.16 -5.59
C HIS A 236 2.97 -7.81 -6.26
N ARG A 237 3.17 -6.71 -5.52
CA ARG A 237 3.02 -5.36 -6.08
C ARG A 237 4.00 -5.08 -7.22
N ASP A 238 5.26 -5.47 -7.08
CA ASP A 238 6.26 -5.22 -8.11
C ASP A 238 5.88 -5.91 -9.42
N ARG A 239 5.38 -7.15 -9.36
CA ARG A 239 4.83 -7.88 -10.53
C ARG A 239 3.62 -7.19 -11.15
N LEU A 240 2.70 -6.62 -10.35
CA LEU A 240 1.61 -5.81 -10.87
C LEU A 240 2.12 -4.58 -11.64
N MET A 241 3.13 -3.90 -11.10
CA MET A 241 3.72 -2.74 -11.78
C MET A 241 4.43 -3.13 -13.09
N GLU A 242 5.01 -4.33 -13.18
CA GLU A 242 5.52 -4.86 -14.46
C GLU A 242 4.39 -5.16 -15.46
N GLY A 243 3.24 -5.63 -14.97
CA GLY A 243 2.03 -5.77 -15.78
C GLY A 243 1.56 -4.43 -16.33
N LEU A 244 1.47 -3.42 -15.47
CA LEU A 244 1.10 -2.06 -15.88
C LEU A 244 2.11 -1.44 -16.85
N ASP A 245 3.39 -1.75 -16.75
CA ASP A 245 4.40 -1.30 -17.71
C ASP A 245 4.15 -1.85 -19.12
N LYS A 246 3.66 -3.09 -19.23
CA LYS A 246 3.30 -3.68 -20.53
C LYS A 246 2.07 -3.01 -21.14
N GLU A 247 1.10 -2.62 -20.31
CA GLU A 247 -0.12 -1.94 -20.76
C GLU A 247 0.12 -0.45 -21.06
N TYR A 248 0.98 0.19 -20.27
CA TYR A 248 1.32 1.61 -20.32
C TYR A 248 2.85 1.83 -20.48
N PRO A 249 3.46 1.38 -21.60
CA PRO A 249 4.91 1.35 -21.79
C PRO A 249 5.58 2.73 -21.79
N ALA A 250 4.80 3.79 -22.02
CA ALA A 250 5.28 5.15 -22.02
C ALA A 250 5.70 5.67 -20.62
N TYR A 251 5.23 5.03 -19.55
CA TYR A 251 5.40 5.55 -18.19
C TYR A 251 6.61 4.98 -17.44
N GLY A 252 7.14 3.82 -17.82
CA GLY A 252 8.32 3.21 -17.18
C GLY A 252 8.04 2.55 -15.82
N PHE A 253 6.79 2.13 -15.57
CA PHE A 253 6.35 1.52 -14.31
C PHE A 253 7.20 0.34 -13.86
N LYS A 254 7.79 -0.44 -14.78
CA LYS A 254 8.69 -1.54 -14.41
C LYS A 254 9.94 -1.04 -13.67
N ALA A 255 10.48 0.12 -14.05
CA ALA A 255 11.72 0.63 -13.47
C ALA A 255 11.48 1.27 -12.10
N HIS A 256 10.55 2.22 -12.01
CA HIS A 256 10.33 3.01 -10.79
C HIS A 256 9.09 2.61 -10.00
N LYS A 257 8.38 1.54 -10.39
CA LYS A 257 7.26 0.95 -9.62
C LYS A 257 6.15 1.94 -9.26
N GLY A 258 5.95 2.96 -10.10
CA GLY A 258 4.97 4.05 -9.94
C GLY A 258 5.43 5.21 -9.05
N TYR A 259 6.63 5.19 -8.47
CA TYR A 259 7.17 6.33 -7.70
C TYR A 259 7.40 7.54 -8.62
N GLY A 260 7.25 8.76 -8.07
CA GLY A 260 7.41 10.02 -8.79
C GLY A 260 8.87 10.38 -9.07
N THR A 261 9.56 9.54 -9.84
CA THR A 261 10.90 9.85 -10.35
C THR A 261 10.84 10.90 -11.45
N GLU A 262 11.96 11.51 -11.80
CA GLU A 262 11.99 12.50 -12.90
C GLU A 262 11.50 11.89 -14.22
N ALA A 263 11.89 10.65 -14.51
CA ALA A 263 11.43 9.92 -15.69
C ALA A 263 9.89 9.75 -15.70
N HIS A 264 9.31 9.40 -14.55
CA HIS A 264 7.86 9.24 -14.44
C HIS A 264 7.13 10.58 -14.61
N MET A 265 7.64 11.65 -13.98
CA MET A 265 7.07 12.99 -14.12
C MET A 265 7.19 13.52 -15.55
N GLN A 266 8.27 13.18 -16.27
CA GLN A 266 8.43 13.49 -17.69
C GLN A 266 7.38 12.75 -18.53
N ALA A 267 7.19 11.45 -18.32
CA ALA A 267 6.16 10.68 -19.02
C ALA A 267 4.75 11.26 -18.80
N ILE A 268 4.43 11.69 -17.58
CA ILE A 268 3.15 12.37 -17.27
C ILE A 268 3.00 13.69 -18.04
N ARG A 269 4.08 14.47 -18.19
CA ARG A 269 4.05 15.72 -18.98
C ARG A 269 3.84 15.46 -20.47
N GLU A 270 4.44 14.41 -21.00
CA GLU A 270 4.41 14.08 -22.44
C GLU A 270 3.13 13.35 -22.86
N HIS A 271 2.66 12.40 -22.04
CA HIS A 271 1.56 11.49 -22.38
C HIS A 271 0.27 11.75 -21.59
N GLY A 272 0.35 12.61 -20.58
CA GLY A 272 -0.75 12.90 -19.68
C GLY A 272 -0.95 11.85 -18.59
N VAL A 273 -2.00 12.02 -17.80
CA VAL A 273 -2.31 11.14 -16.65
C VAL A 273 -3.16 9.96 -17.13
N CYS A 274 -2.71 8.73 -16.88
CA CYS A 274 -3.50 7.51 -17.15
C CYS A 274 -4.38 7.09 -15.95
N ILE A 275 -5.24 6.08 -16.15
CA ILE A 275 -6.20 5.59 -15.15
C ILE A 275 -5.55 5.04 -13.87
N GLU A 276 -4.31 4.55 -13.97
CA GLU A 276 -3.57 3.98 -12.84
C GLU A 276 -2.95 5.04 -11.92
N HIS A 277 -2.98 6.31 -12.31
CA HIS A 277 -2.49 7.39 -11.45
C HIS A 277 -3.52 7.76 -10.37
N ARG A 278 -3.00 8.03 -9.17
CA ARG A 278 -3.76 8.45 -8.00
C ARG A 278 -4.02 9.94 -8.09
N LYS A 279 -5.20 10.32 -8.57
CA LYS A 279 -5.56 11.72 -8.88
C LYS A 279 -5.62 12.59 -7.62
N SER A 280 -5.85 11.97 -6.47
CA SER A 280 -5.79 12.62 -5.16
C SER A 280 -4.37 13.02 -4.73
N PHE A 281 -3.30 12.46 -5.34
CA PHE A 281 -1.92 12.78 -4.95
C PHE A 281 -1.49 14.10 -5.60
N ALA A 282 -0.83 14.97 -4.82
CA ALA A 282 -0.57 16.35 -5.22
C ALA A 282 0.14 16.51 -6.58
N PRO A 283 1.20 15.72 -6.92
CA PRO A 283 1.85 15.85 -8.24
C PRO A 283 0.92 15.52 -9.42
N ILE A 284 0.02 14.54 -9.24
CA ILE A 284 -0.93 14.13 -10.28
C ILE A 284 -2.06 15.15 -10.42
N ARG A 285 -2.60 15.63 -9.29
CA ARG A 285 -3.62 16.67 -9.26
C ARG A 285 -3.16 17.93 -10.00
N GLN A 286 -1.94 18.39 -9.72
CA GLN A 286 -1.33 19.54 -10.39
C GLN A 286 -1.12 19.32 -11.90
N ALA A 287 -0.81 18.08 -12.31
CA ALA A 287 -0.68 17.75 -13.74
C ALA A 287 -2.04 17.83 -14.46
N LEU A 288 -3.12 17.38 -13.82
CA LEU A 288 -4.48 17.47 -14.35
C LEU A 288 -4.97 18.92 -14.48
N GLU A 289 -4.72 19.76 -13.46
CA GLU A 289 -5.08 21.19 -13.46
C GLU A 289 -4.42 21.93 -14.63
N LYS A 290 -3.13 21.69 -14.87
CA LYS A 290 -2.40 22.28 -16.01
C LYS A 290 -2.94 21.83 -17.36
N GLN A 291 -3.38 20.58 -17.48
CA GLN A 291 -4.00 20.08 -18.73
C GLN A 291 -5.35 20.75 -18.99
N SER A 292 -6.16 20.98 -17.96
CA SER A 292 -7.41 21.72 -18.11
C SER A 292 -7.17 23.17 -18.55
N ASP A 293 -6.18 23.86 -17.98
CA ASP A 293 -5.87 25.25 -18.34
C ASP A 293 -5.40 25.40 -19.80
N ILE A 294 -4.56 24.48 -20.27
CA ILE A 294 -4.10 24.47 -21.67
C ILE A 294 -5.27 24.19 -22.62
N SER A 295 -6.14 23.24 -22.29
CA SER A 295 -7.32 22.93 -23.10
C SER A 295 -8.31 24.10 -23.17
N ALA A 296 -8.52 24.82 -22.07
CA ALA A 296 -9.39 26.00 -22.01
C ALA A 296 -8.82 27.17 -22.82
N PHE A 297 -7.50 27.40 -22.79
CA PHE A 297 -6.86 28.44 -23.59
C PHE A 297 -6.90 28.12 -25.09
N GLY A 298 -6.68 26.87 -25.49
CA GLY A 298 -6.79 26.42 -26.89
C GLY A 298 -8.23 26.48 -27.45
N ALA A 299 -9.24 26.28 -26.61
CA ALA A 299 -10.64 26.46 -26.99
C ALA A 299 -11.00 27.94 -27.18
N ALA A 300 -10.48 28.83 -26.34
CA ALA A 300 -10.76 30.27 -26.41
C ALA A 300 -10.15 30.94 -27.67
N THR A 301 -8.98 30.48 -28.12
CA THR A 301 -8.33 31.01 -29.34
C THR A 301 -8.97 30.52 -30.63
N ASN A 302 -9.57 29.32 -30.63
CA ASN A 302 -10.35 28.82 -31.78
C ASN A 302 -11.75 29.45 -31.87
N ALA A 303 -12.33 29.93 -30.77
CA ALA A 303 -13.62 30.63 -30.79
C ALA A 303 -13.53 32.06 -31.39
N THR A 304 -12.35 32.67 -31.40
CA THR A 304 -12.14 34.05 -31.91
C THR A 304 -11.78 34.10 -33.42
N SER A 305 -11.49 32.98 -34.07
CA SER A 305 -11.20 32.92 -35.51
C SER A 305 -12.43 32.61 -36.40
N ALA A 306 -13.61 32.37 -35.81
CA ALA A 306 -14.83 31.98 -36.53
C ALA A 306 -15.77 33.16 -36.93
N THR A 307 -15.38 34.42 -36.76
CA THR A 307 -16.19 35.59 -37.17
C THR A 307 -15.51 36.42 -38.26
N SER A 308 -15.30 35.85 -39.45
CA SER A 308 -14.91 36.64 -40.63
C SER A 308 -15.22 35.89 -41.94
N SER A 309 -16.49 35.82 -42.33
CA SER A 309 -16.85 35.55 -43.73
C SER A 309 -18.13 36.28 -44.11
N LYS A 310 -18.01 37.59 -44.41
CA LYS A 310 -19.01 38.31 -45.21
C LYS A 310 -18.92 37.84 -46.67
N PRO A 311 -20.04 37.46 -47.33
CA PRO A 311 -20.02 37.13 -48.74
C PRO A 311 -19.87 38.40 -49.60
N LYS A 312 -18.84 38.44 -50.45
CA LYS A 312 -18.65 39.48 -51.47
C LYS A 312 -19.73 39.35 -52.56
N LYS A 313 -20.63 40.33 -52.67
CA LYS A 313 -21.50 40.53 -53.83
C LYS A 313 -20.68 41.07 -55.01
N THR A 314 -20.74 40.38 -56.14
CA THR A 314 -20.23 40.84 -57.44
C THR A 314 -21.25 41.75 -58.13
N PRO A 315 -20.82 42.80 -58.88
CA PRO A 315 -21.72 43.64 -59.64
C PRO A 315 -21.85 43.15 -61.10
N SER A 316 -23.06 42.82 -61.54
CA SER A 316 -23.35 42.52 -62.95
C SER A 316 -23.53 43.81 -63.75
N LYS A 317 -22.64 44.07 -64.71
CA LYS A 317 -22.80 45.12 -65.74
C LYS A 317 -23.84 44.69 -66.76
N GLY A 318 -24.80 45.59 -67.00
CA GLY A 318 -25.80 45.44 -68.06
C GLY A 318 -25.21 45.65 -69.45
N THR A 319 -25.81 44.95 -70.42
CA THR A 319 -25.72 45.29 -71.85
C THR A 319 -27.11 45.18 -72.45
N LYS A 320 -27.65 46.33 -72.87
CA LYS A 320 -28.79 46.44 -73.80
C LYS A 320 -28.23 46.45 -75.23
N LYS A 321 -28.70 45.55 -76.10
CA LYS A 321 -28.80 45.72 -77.56
C LYS A 321 -29.96 44.82 -78.04
N THR A 322 -31.12 45.41 -78.31
CA THR A 322 -31.67 45.78 -79.64
C THR A 322 -31.99 44.57 -80.52
N GLY A 323 -33.27 44.49 -80.90
CA GLY A 323 -33.92 43.32 -81.46
C GLY A 323 -33.55 42.97 -82.90
N LEU A 324 -34.03 41.80 -83.31
CA LEU A 324 -34.52 41.58 -84.66
C LEU A 324 -35.60 40.50 -84.65
N LYS A 325 -36.57 40.69 -85.54
CA LYS A 325 -37.81 39.96 -85.76
C LYS A 325 -37.60 38.58 -86.40
N ALA A 326 -38.62 37.74 -86.20
CA ALA A 326 -39.35 36.96 -87.21
C ALA A 326 -38.92 35.52 -87.57
N LYS A 327 -39.95 34.66 -87.37
CA LYS A 327 -40.48 33.59 -88.24
C LYS A 327 -39.84 32.19 -88.17
N GLY A 328 -40.71 31.23 -87.91
CA GLY A 328 -40.50 29.79 -87.89
C GLY A 328 -41.47 29.17 -86.90
#